data_AF-A0A7V8E0N5-F1
#
_entry.id   AF-A0A7V8E0N5-F1
#
_cell.length_a   1.000
_cell.length_b   1.000
_cell.length_c   1.000
_cell.angle_alpha   90.00
_cell.angle_beta   90.00
_cell.angle_gamma   90.00
#
_symmetry.space_group_name_H-M   'P 1'
#
loop_
_entity.id
_entity.type
_entity.pdbx_description
1 polymer ?
#
loop_
_entity_poly.entity_id
_entity_poly.type
_entity_poly.pdbx_seq_one_letter_code
_entity_poly.pdbx_strand_id
1 'polypeptide(L)'
;MLYRALLFALAAAIPCLAQSDDDMRIRRPQDIDEATWERLKKKYADEKEEFAKYLAEMDRSRVDLQRDLPEDVLRKMETLRKLSEAQDAIRRPRSALSEAVALNYIGFLNATSPRLSGRIVEWATPAEADVDKLAPGDLVRVGEGTFGLGDRMERMDKELVDVAFVGSGGGKTTMFFELDNARRVRFENLSIDCHDSECLNLREGGSVCLRKCRISNFNSGAGGSNAIFGVGAVLLLEDCEFEGMTGRAGRNGDNGGDAFDLREENLLYLRRCNFVDCEEIARVGFPAAVEKCSEKNGTQWNSGISVHPEGRIFVRDPGVTLRNNPPATAFERATDDPEFVRYASGEIQEIDEVSRRVAAAMEARRNLPYWIGLLRHPDAKIREKAAARVAALTGKERPKPPSTPAEIDTLIARLDADDAESRDNAEDALLAAGEPCRAKLTEATRSGKPEISGRAKSILARLDLRKEMGAELECARLLDWFEKTRDRLQWDEAAGRYVEKR
;
A
#
# COMPACT_ATOMS: atom_id res chain seq x y z
N MET A 1 4.01 -7.32 6.56
CA MET A 1 3.26 -8.46 5.97
C MET A 1 3.71 -8.84 4.54
N LEU A 2 3.96 -7.91 3.62
CA LEU A 2 4.23 -8.21 2.19
C LEU A 2 5.39 -9.17 1.85
N TYR A 3 6.42 -9.34 2.69
CA TYR A 3 7.55 -10.24 2.38
C TYR A 3 7.59 -11.58 3.15
N ARG A 4 7.03 -11.68 4.36
CA ARG A 4 6.64 -13.01 4.92
C ARG A 4 5.68 -13.70 3.95
N ALA A 5 4.83 -12.88 3.36
CA ALA A 5 3.93 -13.24 2.31
C ALA A 5 4.71 -13.55 1.00
N LEU A 6 5.68 -12.74 0.57
CA LEU A 6 6.52 -13.05 -0.61
C LEU A 6 7.28 -14.38 -0.47
N LEU A 7 7.67 -14.71 0.77
CA LEU A 7 8.27 -15.99 1.15
C LEU A 7 7.23 -17.15 1.13
N PHE A 8 6.04 -16.97 1.68
CA PHE A 8 4.97 -17.99 1.59
C PHE A 8 4.41 -18.19 0.16
N ALA A 9 4.40 -17.16 -0.70
CA ALA A 9 3.98 -17.27 -2.11
C ALA A 9 4.98 -18.06 -2.97
N LEU A 10 6.28 -17.85 -2.78
CA LEU A 10 7.31 -18.68 -3.44
C LEU A 10 7.29 -20.13 -2.89
N ALA A 11 6.93 -20.34 -1.61
CA ALA A 11 6.71 -21.66 -1.01
C ALA A 11 5.59 -22.46 -1.70
N ALA A 12 4.57 -21.78 -2.21
CA ALA A 12 3.43 -22.39 -2.90
C ALA A 12 3.64 -22.50 -4.43
N ALA A 13 4.43 -21.60 -5.02
CA ALA A 13 4.72 -21.58 -6.46
C ALA A 13 5.75 -22.65 -6.87
N ILE A 14 6.69 -23.02 -6.00
CA ILE A 14 7.75 -24.00 -6.29
C ILE A 14 7.20 -25.46 -6.38
N PRO A 15 6.27 -25.91 -5.51
CA PRO A 15 5.47 -27.14 -5.70
C PRO A 15 4.73 -27.25 -7.04
N CYS A 16 4.37 -26.11 -7.63
CA CYS A 16 3.65 -26.00 -8.90
C CYS A 16 4.58 -25.98 -10.12
N LEU A 17 5.88 -25.72 -9.91
CA LEU A 17 6.87 -25.52 -10.99
C LEU A 17 7.92 -26.63 -11.09
N ALA A 18 7.97 -27.55 -10.13
CA ALA A 18 8.79 -28.77 -10.16
C ALA A 18 7.87 -30.01 -10.10
N GLN A 19 7.27 -30.39 -11.22
CA GLN A 19 6.58 -31.67 -11.37
C GLN A 19 7.06 -32.35 -12.65
N SER A 20 7.44 -33.62 -12.55
CA SER A 20 7.93 -34.45 -13.64
C SER A 20 6.79 -34.94 -14.55
N ASP A 21 6.93 -34.58 -15.82
CA ASP A 21 6.59 -35.24 -17.09
C ASP A 21 5.32 -36.02 -17.39
N ASP A 22 4.43 -36.41 -16.48
CA ASP A 22 3.17 -37.03 -16.93
C ASP A 22 1.95 -36.62 -16.09
N ASP A 23 1.19 -35.70 -16.71
CA ASP A 23 -0.28 -35.62 -16.63
C ASP A 23 -0.98 -34.92 -15.44
N MET A 24 -0.54 -33.71 -15.05
CA MET A 24 -1.45 -32.70 -14.49
C MET A 24 -1.14 -31.26 -14.95
N ARG A 25 -2.04 -30.71 -15.77
CA ARG A 25 -1.99 -29.34 -16.28
C ARG A 25 -2.55 -28.36 -15.23
N ILE A 26 -1.68 -27.59 -14.58
CA ILE A 26 -2.09 -26.25 -14.13
C ILE A 26 -2.43 -25.49 -15.41
N ARG A 27 -3.71 -25.21 -15.60
CA ARG A 27 -4.12 -24.41 -16.75
C ARG A 27 -3.50 -23.04 -16.56
N ARG A 28 -2.63 -22.66 -17.50
CA ARG A 28 -2.22 -21.27 -17.75
C ARG A 28 -3.46 -20.40 -17.55
N PRO A 29 -3.46 -19.47 -16.56
CA PRO A 29 -4.55 -18.53 -16.40
C PRO A 29 -4.87 -17.91 -17.76
N GLN A 30 -6.16 -17.83 -18.12
CA GLN A 30 -6.55 -17.45 -19.49
C GLN A 30 -6.03 -16.05 -19.88
N ASP A 31 -5.72 -15.23 -18.88
CA ASP A 31 -5.18 -13.88 -18.95
C ASP A 31 -3.64 -13.79 -19.12
N ILE A 32 -2.90 -14.90 -19.03
CA ILE A 32 -1.43 -14.93 -19.17
C ILE A 32 -1.04 -15.61 -20.48
N ASP A 33 -0.28 -14.93 -21.34
CA ASP A 33 0.21 -15.52 -22.60
C ASP A 33 1.32 -16.56 -22.38
N GLU A 34 1.45 -17.51 -23.31
CA GLU A 34 2.40 -18.63 -23.23
C GLU A 34 3.87 -18.15 -23.11
N ALA A 35 4.22 -17.06 -23.78
CA ALA A 35 5.59 -16.55 -23.76
C ALA A 35 5.94 -15.93 -22.40
N THR A 36 5.00 -15.22 -21.76
CA THR A 36 5.12 -14.73 -20.38
C THR A 36 5.20 -15.90 -19.39
N TRP A 37 4.38 -16.94 -19.58
CA TRP A 37 4.41 -18.15 -18.75
C TRP A 37 5.75 -18.89 -18.80
N GLU A 38 6.32 -19.08 -19.99
CA GLU A 38 7.63 -19.71 -20.17
C GLU A 38 8.79 -18.88 -19.61
N ARG A 39 8.69 -17.54 -19.68
CA ARG A 39 9.67 -16.62 -19.08
C ARG A 39 9.71 -16.75 -17.55
N LEU A 40 8.54 -16.88 -16.91
CA LEU A 40 8.42 -17.06 -15.46
C LEU A 40 8.98 -18.42 -15.00
N LYS A 41 8.88 -19.46 -15.84
CA LYS A 41 9.51 -20.76 -15.57
C LYS A 41 11.04 -20.67 -15.58
N LYS A 42 11.62 -20.10 -16.64
CA LYS A 42 13.07 -20.16 -16.91
C LYS A 42 13.92 -19.08 -16.21
N LYS A 43 13.41 -17.87 -15.97
CA LYS A 43 14.25 -16.71 -15.59
C LYS A 43 14.62 -16.63 -14.09
N TYR A 44 14.02 -17.45 -13.23
CA TYR A 44 14.15 -17.36 -11.77
C TYR A 44 14.52 -18.70 -11.11
N ALA A 45 15.26 -19.58 -11.80
CA ALA A 45 15.54 -20.94 -11.31
C ALA A 45 16.45 -20.92 -10.08
N ASP A 46 17.49 -20.09 -10.10
CA ASP A 46 18.47 -19.99 -9.02
C ASP A 46 17.84 -19.35 -7.77
N GLU A 47 17.04 -18.30 -7.95
CA GLU A 47 16.30 -17.66 -6.86
C GLU A 47 15.25 -18.59 -6.26
N LYS A 48 14.62 -19.48 -7.05
CA LYS A 48 13.70 -20.51 -6.54
C LYS A 48 14.45 -21.56 -5.70
N GLU A 49 15.64 -21.97 -6.13
CA GLU A 49 16.44 -22.98 -5.43
C GLU A 49 16.99 -22.44 -4.10
N GLU A 50 17.56 -21.24 -4.10
CA GLU A 50 18.06 -20.57 -2.90
C GLU A 50 16.94 -20.34 -1.88
N PHE A 51 15.75 -20.02 -2.39
CA PHE A 51 14.55 -19.82 -1.61
C PHE A 51 13.98 -21.12 -1.00
N ALA A 52 13.95 -22.21 -1.76
CA ALA A 52 13.55 -23.53 -1.26
C ALA A 52 14.50 -24.02 -0.16
N LYS A 53 15.81 -23.77 -0.30
CA LYS A 53 16.82 -24.04 0.74
C LYS A 53 16.55 -23.23 2.01
N TYR A 54 16.20 -21.95 1.87
CA TYR A 54 15.84 -21.08 2.99
C TYR A 54 14.60 -21.61 3.75
N LEU A 55 13.55 -22.02 3.05
CA LEU A 55 12.33 -22.57 3.69
C LEU A 55 12.58 -23.91 4.38
N ALA A 56 13.32 -24.81 3.75
CA ALA A 56 13.72 -26.07 4.36
C ALA A 56 14.52 -25.83 5.65
N GLU A 57 15.37 -24.81 5.66
CA GLU A 57 16.13 -24.44 6.86
C GLU A 57 15.23 -23.81 7.94
N MET A 58 14.25 -22.99 7.55
CA MET A 58 13.25 -22.43 8.48
C MET A 58 12.39 -23.52 9.13
N ASP A 59 11.89 -24.49 8.35
CA ASP A 59 11.06 -25.58 8.86
C ASP A 59 11.86 -26.55 9.72
N ARG A 60 13.09 -26.90 9.32
CA ARG A 60 14.02 -27.65 10.18
C ARG A 60 14.38 -26.91 11.46
N SER A 61 14.41 -25.59 11.39
CA SER A 61 14.68 -24.71 12.53
C SER A 61 13.44 -24.31 13.32
N ARG A 62 12.28 -24.93 13.03
CA ARG A 62 11.08 -24.68 13.80
C ARG A 62 11.24 -25.28 15.20
N VAL A 63 11.08 -24.42 16.20
CA VAL A 63 11.17 -24.81 17.61
C VAL A 63 9.92 -25.58 18.00
N ASP A 64 10.09 -26.84 18.37
CA ASP A 64 9.08 -27.68 19.00
C ASP A 64 9.46 -27.86 20.47
N LEU A 65 8.85 -27.05 21.34
CA LEU A 65 9.14 -27.06 22.78
C LEU A 65 8.79 -28.41 23.47
N GLN A 66 8.05 -29.30 22.81
CA GLN A 66 7.71 -30.62 23.34
C GLN A 66 8.74 -31.69 22.95
N ARG A 67 9.52 -31.46 21.88
CA ARG A 67 10.43 -32.46 21.31
C ARG A 67 11.89 -32.03 21.26
N ASP A 68 12.15 -30.72 21.17
CA ASP A 68 13.50 -30.18 21.06
C ASP A 68 14.16 -30.07 22.43
N LEU A 69 15.44 -30.45 22.49
CA LEU A 69 16.26 -30.20 23.67
C LEU A 69 16.56 -28.70 23.77
N PRO A 70 16.81 -28.14 24.98
CA PRO A 70 17.10 -26.72 25.15
C PRO A 70 18.23 -26.19 24.25
N GLU A 71 19.26 -27.00 23.99
CA GLU A 71 20.37 -26.66 23.10
C GLU A 71 19.95 -26.60 21.62
N ASP A 72 19.04 -27.48 21.20
CA ASP A 72 18.44 -27.45 19.86
C ASP A 72 17.55 -26.22 19.71
N VAL A 73 16.77 -25.85 20.74
CA VAL A 73 15.98 -24.62 20.75
C VAL A 73 16.86 -23.39 20.56
N LEU A 74 17.97 -23.27 21.31
CA LEU A 74 18.90 -22.15 21.19
C LEU A 74 19.57 -22.09 19.81
N ARG A 75 20.01 -23.23 19.28
CA ARG A 75 20.59 -23.30 17.93
C ARG A 75 19.58 -22.89 16.86
N LYS A 76 18.35 -23.41 16.94
CA LYS A 76 17.25 -23.09 16.02
C LYS A 76 16.88 -21.61 16.08
N MET A 77 16.81 -21.03 17.29
CA MET A 77 16.58 -19.59 17.48
C MET A 77 17.70 -18.73 16.88
N GLU A 78 18.96 -19.12 17.03
CA GLU A 78 20.10 -18.41 16.45
C GLU A 78 20.13 -18.52 14.92
N THR A 79 19.78 -19.68 14.35
CA THR A 79 19.60 -19.84 12.90
C THR A 79 18.47 -18.95 12.39
N LEU A 80 17.32 -18.92 13.06
CA LEU A 80 16.21 -18.02 12.71
C LEU A 80 16.62 -16.55 12.81
N ARG A 81 17.42 -16.18 13.81
CA ARG A 81 17.97 -14.82 13.98
C ARG A 81 18.89 -14.43 12.82
N LYS A 82 19.84 -15.30 12.44
CA LYS A 82 20.76 -15.05 11.30
C LYS A 82 20.02 -14.99 9.96
N LEU A 83 19.00 -15.83 9.77
CA LEU A 83 18.12 -15.78 8.60
C LEU A 83 17.32 -14.46 8.55
N SER A 84 16.93 -13.92 9.70
CA SER A 84 16.32 -12.58 9.81
C SER A 84 17.32 -11.45 9.49
N GLU A 85 18.56 -11.53 9.98
CA GLU A 85 19.59 -10.51 9.72
C GLU A 85 20.02 -10.48 8.25
N ALA A 86 20.16 -11.64 7.60
CA ALA A 86 20.43 -11.74 6.16
C ALA A 86 19.27 -11.18 5.32
N GLN A 87 18.03 -11.40 5.78
CA GLN A 87 16.83 -10.81 5.18
C GLN A 87 16.83 -9.27 5.31
N ASP A 88 17.27 -8.73 6.45
CA ASP A 88 17.40 -7.29 6.67
C ASP A 88 18.50 -6.64 5.82
N ALA A 89 19.56 -7.37 5.47
CA ALA A 89 20.58 -6.90 4.54
C ALA A 89 20.04 -6.80 3.09
N ILE A 90 19.17 -7.72 2.68
CA ILE A 90 18.51 -7.73 1.36
C ILE A 90 17.43 -6.63 1.26
N ARG A 91 16.85 -6.18 2.38
CA ARG A 91 15.86 -5.07 2.41
C ARG A 91 16.41 -3.71 1.97
N ARG A 92 17.73 -3.49 2.03
CA ARG A 92 18.37 -2.16 1.93
C ARG A 92 18.35 -1.44 0.56
N PRO A 93 18.15 -2.06 -0.62
CA PRO A 93 18.14 -1.30 -1.88
C PRO A 93 16.79 -0.65 -2.30
N ARG A 94 15.70 -0.77 -1.53
CA ARG A 94 14.34 -0.41 -2.00
C ARG A 94 13.90 1.07 -1.83
N SER A 95 14.81 2.04 -1.86
CA SER A 95 14.45 3.45 -1.58
C SER A 95 13.41 4.04 -2.54
N ALA A 96 13.50 3.72 -3.84
CA ALA A 96 12.56 4.25 -4.83
C ALA A 96 11.15 3.62 -4.74
N LEU A 97 11.07 2.34 -4.38
CA LEU A 97 9.78 1.66 -4.20
C LEU A 97 9.10 2.11 -2.91
N SER A 98 9.84 2.27 -1.81
CA SER A 98 9.28 2.80 -0.57
C SER A 98 8.82 4.25 -0.72
N GLU A 99 9.55 5.07 -1.49
CA GLU A 99 9.15 6.42 -1.88
C GLU A 99 7.86 6.42 -2.71
N ALA A 100 7.78 5.60 -3.75
CA ALA A 100 6.58 5.48 -4.57
C ALA A 100 5.38 4.98 -3.77
N VAL A 101 5.56 4.02 -2.87
CA VAL A 101 4.50 3.48 -2.01
C VAL A 101 3.99 4.54 -1.03
N ALA A 102 4.90 5.24 -0.35
CA ALA A 102 4.52 6.26 0.63
C ALA A 102 3.85 7.49 -0.02
N LEU A 103 4.34 7.94 -1.18
CA LEU A 103 3.86 9.16 -1.83
C LEU A 103 2.68 8.94 -2.78
N ASN A 104 2.31 7.69 -3.08
CA ASN A 104 1.17 7.35 -3.91
C ASN A 104 -0.17 7.55 -3.19
N TYR A 105 -0.53 8.81 -2.93
CA TYR A 105 -1.82 9.23 -2.40
C TYR A 105 -3.00 8.53 -3.10
N ILE A 106 -2.97 8.38 -4.42
CA ILE A 106 -4.04 7.69 -5.16
C ILE A 106 -4.09 6.19 -4.84
N GLY A 107 -2.95 5.56 -4.59
CA GLY A 107 -2.84 4.21 -4.06
C GLY A 107 -3.49 4.08 -2.70
N PHE A 108 -3.20 5.00 -1.77
CA PHE A 108 -3.88 5.08 -0.48
C PHE A 108 -5.39 5.25 -0.64
N LEU A 109 -5.83 6.17 -1.49
CA LEU A 109 -7.25 6.41 -1.77
C LEU A 109 -7.93 5.14 -2.30
N ASN A 110 -7.32 4.44 -3.25
CA ASN A 110 -7.83 3.20 -3.79
C ASN A 110 -7.86 2.05 -2.76
N ALA A 111 -6.87 2.01 -1.86
CA ALA A 111 -6.73 0.98 -0.85
C ALA A 111 -7.66 1.18 0.35
N THR A 112 -8.08 2.41 0.62
CA THR A 112 -8.88 2.77 1.81
C THR A 112 -10.30 3.22 1.50
N SER A 113 -10.58 3.69 0.28
CA SER A 113 -11.93 4.15 -0.08
C SER A 113 -12.88 2.97 -0.37
N PRO A 114 -14.07 2.96 0.23
CA PRO A 114 -15.08 1.94 -0.01
C PRO A 114 -15.56 1.95 -1.46
N ARG A 115 -15.90 0.77 -1.96
CA ARG A 115 -16.60 0.57 -3.25
C ARG A 115 -18.10 0.71 -3.02
N LEU A 116 -18.61 1.95 -3.06
CA LEU A 116 -19.99 2.29 -2.75
C LEU A 116 -21.01 1.86 -3.83
N SER A 117 -21.19 0.54 -3.99
CA SER A 117 -22.16 -0.07 -4.92
C SER A 117 -23.45 -0.54 -4.24
N GLY A 118 -23.54 -0.38 -2.93
CA GLY A 118 -24.70 -0.78 -2.12
C GLY A 118 -25.77 0.30 -2.06
N ARG A 119 -26.58 0.25 -1.00
CA ARG A 119 -27.67 1.20 -0.76
C ARG A 119 -27.20 2.39 0.07
N ILE A 120 -28.03 3.44 0.05
CA ILE A 120 -27.94 4.51 1.05
C ILE A 120 -28.78 4.08 2.24
N VAL A 121 -28.15 4.01 3.41
CA VAL A 121 -28.77 3.73 4.71
C VAL A 121 -28.83 5.03 5.48
N GLU A 122 -30.01 5.41 5.96
CA GLU A 122 -30.20 6.63 6.75
C GLU A 122 -30.32 6.25 8.23
N TRP A 123 -29.47 6.81 9.07
CA TRP A 123 -29.58 6.75 10.53
C TRP A 123 -29.89 8.15 11.04
N ALA A 124 -31.17 8.49 11.08
CA ALA A 124 -31.65 9.78 11.58
C ALA A 124 -31.57 9.86 13.11
N THR A 125 -31.74 8.74 13.80
CA THR A 125 -31.64 8.67 15.27
C THR A 125 -30.73 7.53 15.74
N PRO A 126 -30.16 7.61 16.95
CA PRO A 126 -29.29 6.56 17.48
C PRO A 126 -29.95 5.18 17.57
N ALA A 127 -31.28 5.12 17.75
CA ALA A 127 -32.04 3.87 17.81
C ALA A 127 -32.09 3.12 16.46
N GLU A 128 -31.74 3.78 15.35
CA GLU A 128 -31.70 3.19 14.01
C GLU A 128 -30.31 2.63 13.66
N ALA A 129 -29.29 2.91 14.47
CA ALA A 129 -27.94 2.41 14.27
C ALA A 129 -27.92 0.88 14.47
N ASP A 130 -27.77 0.16 13.36
CA ASP A 130 -27.74 -1.29 13.34
C ASP A 130 -26.73 -1.74 12.30
N VAL A 131 -25.54 -2.07 12.80
CA VAL A 131 -24.39 -2.46 11.96
C VAL A 131 -24.60 -3.82 11.33
N ASP A 132 -25.37 -4.72 11.94
CA ASP A 132 -25.63 -6.05 11.43
C ASP A 132 -26.42 -6.02 10.12
N LYS A 133 -27.23 -4.98 9.92
CA LYS A 133 -27.97 -4.74 8.66
C LYS A 133 -27.13 -4.14 7.53
N LEU A 134 -25.89 -3.74 7.78
CA LEU A 134 -25.03 -3.16 6.74
C LEU A 134 -24.45 -4.25 5.84
N ALA A 135 -24.46 -3.99 4.53
CA ALA A 135 -23.85 -4.83 3.52
C ALA A 135 -22.63 -4.13 2.88
N PRO A 136 -21.69 -4.88 2.28
CA PRO A 136 -20.58 -4.27 1.56
C PRO A 136 -21.06 -3.35 0.44
N GLY A 137 -20.46 -2.16 0.39
CA GLY A 137 -20.81 -1.09 -0.54
C GLY A 137 -21.86 -0.11 -0.03
N ASP A 138 -22.42 -0.30 1.17
CA ASP A 138 -23.41 0.63 1.73
C ASP A 138 -22.78 1.99 2.10
N LEU A 139 -23.56 3.05 1.86
CA LEU A 139 -23.29 4.41 2.33
C LEU A 139 -24.26 4.72 3.47
N VAL A 140 -23.74 4.86 4.68
CA VAL A 140 -24.51 5.25 5.86
C VAL A 140 -24.45 6.77 6.03
N ARG A 141 -25.61 7.42 5.95
CA ARG A 141 -25.77 8.83 6.29
C ARG A 141 -26.21 8.93 7.73
N VAL A 142 -25.39 9.58 8.54
CA VAL A 142 -25.58 9.66 9.98
C VAL A 142 -26.09 11.06 10.33
N GLY A 143 -27.26 11.10 10.97
CA GLY A 143 -27.93 12.33 11.40
C GLY A 143 -27.19 13.08 12.50
N GLU A 144 -27.82 14.11 13.04
CA GLU A 144 -27.29 14.83 14.21
C GLU A 144 -27.53 14.01 15.48
N GLY A 145 -26.57 14.02 16.42
CA GLY A 145 -26.62 13.26 17.66
C GLY A 145 -25.41 12.34 17.87
N THR A 146 -25.53 11.41 18.81
CA THR A 146 -24.47 10.49 19.22
C THR A 146 -24.86 9.04 18.90
N PHE A 147 -24.05 8.36 18.09
CA PHE A 147 -24.34 7.03 17.55
C PHE A 147 -23.25 6.03 17.99
N GLY A 148 -23.65 4.82 18.36
CA GLY A 148 -22.73 3.70 18.65
C GLY A 148 -22.74 2.68 17.53
N LEU A 149 -21.59 2.10 17.17
CA LEU A 149 -21.53 0.91 16.29
C LEU A 149 -21.58 -0.42 17.05
N GLY A 150 -21.81 -0.37 18.36
CA GLY A 150 -21.98 -1.52 19.26
C GLY A 150 -22.50 -1.03 20.61
N ASP A 151 -22.78 -1.97 21.51
CA ASP A 151 -23.03 -1.61 22.91
C ASP A 151 -21.78 -0.93 23.48
N ARG A 152 -21.97 0.06 24.37
CA ARG A 152 -20.98 1.08 24.79
C ARG A 152 -19.59 0.58 25.23
N MET A 153 -19.38 -0.72 25.36
CA MET A 153 -18.11 -1.36 25.74
C MET A 153 -17.86 -2.71 25.04
N GLU A 154 -18.71 -3.12 24.10
CA GLU A 154 -18.53 -4.39 23.39
C GLU A 154 -17.81 -4.14 22.07
N ARG A 155 -16.73 -4.91 21.88
CA ARG A 155 -15.99 -4.95 20.62
C ARG A 155 -16.93 -5.39 19.52
N MET A 156 -16.79 -4.74 18.37
CA MET A 156 -17.60 -5.09 17.22
C MET A 156 -17.01 -6.32 16.53
N ASP A 157 -17.66 -7.48 16.71
CA ASP A 157 -17.23 -8.74 16.10
C ASP A 157 -17.39 -8.76 14.57
N LYS A 158 -18.23 -7.87 14.02
CA LYS A 158 -18.51 -7.82 12.58
C LYS A 158 -17.40 -7.08 11.83
N GLU A 159 -16.79 -7.74 10.84
CA GLU A 159 -15.90 -7.05 9.89
C GLU A 159 -16.70 -6.07 9.01
N LEU A 160 -16.28 -4.80 8.98
CA LEU A 160 -16.80 -3.83 8.02
C LEU A 160 -15.97 -3.85 6.75
N VAL A 161 -16.63 -4.15 5.62
CA VAL A 161 -16.01 -4.20 4.30
C VAL A 161 -16.71 -3.25 3.36
N ASP A 162 -15.99 -2.32 2.73
CA ASP A 162 -16.53 -1.39 1.74
C ASP A 162 -17.72 -0.53 2.23
N VAL A 163 -17.70 -0.09 3.49
CA VAL A 163 -18.74 0.77 4.07
C VAL A 163 -18.23 2.20 4.28
N ALA A 164 -19.09 3.19 4.03
CA ALA A 164 -18.81 4.57 4.43
C ALA A 164 -19.85 5.09 5.43
N PHE A 165 -19.40 5.82 6.45
CA PHE A 165 -20.22 6.60 7.36
C PHE A 165 -19.98 8.09 7.11
N VAL A 166 -21.03 8.83 6.80
CA VAL A 166 -20.97 10.26 6.51
C VAL A 166 -21.89 11.00 7.46
N GLY A 167 -21.29 11.76 8.38
CA GLY A 167 -22.01 12.57 9.35
C GLY A 167 -22.47 13.93 8.79
N SER A 168 -23.23 14.64 9.62
CA SER A 168 -23.75 15.97 9.32
C SER A 168 -22.79 17.10 9.73
N GLY A 169 -21.64 16.77 10.32
CA GLY A 169 -20.58 17.70 10.71
C GLY A 169 -19.90 17.28 12.04
N GLY A 170 -18.61 17.60 12.20
CA GLY A 170 -17.86 17.27 13.43
C GLY A 170 -18.49 17.81 14.72
N GLY A 171 -19.16 18.97 14.69
CA GLY A 171 -19.87 19.52 15.85
C GLY A 171 -21.31 19.02 16.04
N LYS A 172 -21.81 18.15 15.15
CA LYS A 172 -23.22 17.77 15.05
C LYS A 172 -23.47 16.28 15.17
N THR A 173 -22.56 15.49 14.61
CA THR A 173 -22.62 14.04 14.60
C THR A 173 -21.40 13.50 15.35
N THR A 174 -21.65 12.73 16.40
CA THR A 174 -20.60 12.01 17.14
C THR A 174 -20.84 10.51 16.99
N MET A 175 -19.79 9.76 16.73
CA MET A 175 -19.81 8.30 16.73
C MET A 175 -18.84 7.77 17.80
N PHE A 176 -19.18 6.65 18.43
CA PHE A 176 -18.27 5.89 19.27
C PHE A 176 -18.27 4.41 18.85
N PHE A 177 -17.07 3.82 18.84
CA PHE A 177 -16.85 2.43 18.42
C PHE A 177 -15.42 1.99 18.76
N GLU A 178 -15.23 0.66 18.88
CA GLU A 178 -13.92 -0.01 18.83
C GLU A 178 -13.97 -0.98 17.65
N LEU A 179 -13.22 -0.68 16.58
CA LEU A 179 -13.18 -1.51 15.37
C LEU A 179 -11.89 -2.32 15.30
N ASP A 180 -12.00 -3.63 15.49
CA ASP A 180 -10.87 -4.55 15.38
C ASP A 180 -10.51 -4.86 13.92
N ASN A 181 -11.52 -4.87 13.05
CA ASN A 181 -11.40 -5.30 11.65
C ASN A 181 -12.15 -4.36 10.70
N ALA A 182 -11.41 -3.74 9.79
CA ALA A 182 -11.95 -2.81 8.81
C ALA A 182 -11.24 -2.94 7.46
N ARG A 183 -12.00 -3.15 6.38
CA ARG A 183 -11.47 -3.25 5.03
C ARG A 183 -12.14 -2.24 4.10
N ARG A 184 -11.41 -1.19 3.73
CA ARG A 184 -11.92 -0.05 2.96
C ARG A 184 -13.10 0.63 3.64
N VAL A 185 -12.95 0.94 4.92
CA VAL A 185 -13.96 1.66 5.69
C VAL A 185 -13.65 3.15 5.65
N ARG A 186 -14.66 3.98 5.44
CA ARG A 186 -14.52 5.44 5.48
C ARG A 186 -15.41 6.07 6.53
N PHE A 187 -14.83 6.97 7.32
CA PHE A 187 -15.57 7.90 8.17
C PHE A 187 -15.36 9.32 7.66
N GLU A 188 -16.44 10.06 7.46
CA GLU A 188 -16.38 11.42 6.92
C GLU A 188 -17.32 12.39 7.67
N ASN A 189 -16.83 13.60 7.93
CA ASN A 189 -17.64 14.72 8.44
C ASN A 189 -18.35 14.46 9.78
N LEU A 190 -17.64 13.93 10.77
CA LEU A 190 -18.16 13.57 12.09
C LEU A 190 -17.09 13.65 13.19
N SER A 191 -17.50 13.65 14.45
CA SER A 191 -16.60 13.42 15.58
C SER A 191 -16.56 11.93 15.94
N ILE A 192 -15.39 11.43 16.32
CA ILE A 192 -15.18 10.10 16.86
C ILE A 192 -14.76 10.26 18.32
N ASP A 193 -15.61 9.78 19.22
CA ASP A 193 -15.33 9.69 20.65
C ASP A 193 -14.76 8.29 20.94
N CYS A 194 -13.48 8.23 21.31
CA CYS A 194 -12.81 6.95 21.55
C CYS A 194 -13.08 6.38 22.96
N HIS A 195 -13.84 7.08 23.82
CA HIS A 195 -14.27 6.57 25.13
C HIS A 195 -13.14 6.01 26.01
N ASP A 196 -12.03 6.73 26.08
CA ASP A 196 -10.83 6.36 26.82
C ASP A 196 -10.16 5.06 26.32
N SER A 197 -10.34 4.68 25.06
CA SER A 197 -9.73 3.50 24.40
C SER A 197 -9.31 3.83 22.96
N GLU A 198 -8.66 2.91 22.24
CA GLU A 198 -8.50 3.03 20.78
C GLU A 198 -9.85 2.89 20.06
N CYS A 199 -10.16 3.79 19.12
CA CYS A 199 -11.38 3.65 18.29
C CYS A 199 -11.16 2.71 17.10
N LEU A 200 -9.91 2.61 16.61
CA LEU A 200 -9.51 1.67 15.57
C LEU A 200 -8.41 0.77 16.13
N ASN A 201 -8.71 -0.51 16.30
CA ASN A 201 -7.80 -1.52 16.85
C ASN A 201 -7.39 -2.54 15.78
N LEU A 202 -6.66 -2.07 14.76
CA LEU A 202 -6.36 -2.84 13.55
C LEU A 202 -5.21 -3.84 13.76
N ARG A 203 -5.30 -4.68 14.79
CA ARG A 203 -4.31 -5.73 15.15
C ARG A 203 -4.16 -6.78 14.07
N GLU A 204 -5.23 -7.06 13.35
CA GLU A 204 -5.25 -8.04 12.25
C GLU A 204 -5.01 -7.37 10.89
N GLY A 205 -4.60 -6.09 10.91
CA GLY A 205 -4.50 -5.22 9.75
C GLY A 205 -5.82 -4.52 9.45
N GLY A 206 -5.87 -3.88 8.29
CA GLY A 206 -7.07 -3.16 7.87
C GLY A 206 -6.76 -1.99 6.95
N SER A 207 -7.80 -1.37 6.42
CA SER A 207 -7.69 -0.19 5.57
C SER A 207 -8.81 0.79 5.86
N VAL A 208 -8.43 1.97 6.36
CA VAL A 208 -9.36 2.98 6.84
C VAL A 208 -9.02 4.34 6.24
N CYS A 209 -10.07 5.05 5.82
CA CYS A 209 -10.01 6.45 5.41
C CYS A 209 -10.77 7.31 6.43
N LEU A 210 -10.10 8.29 7.05
CA LEU A 210 -10.75 9.31 7.88
C LEU A 210 -10.70 10.65 7.14
N ARG A 211 -11.85 11.34 7.05
CA ARG A 211 -11.93 12.62 6.34
C ARG A 211 -12.76 13.66 7.07
N LYS A 212 -12.20 14.83 7.37
CA LYS A 212 -12.93 15.88 8.11
C LYS A 212 -13.50 15.35 9.42
N CYS A 213 -12.72 14.53 10.12
CA CYS A 213 -13.09 13.95 11.40
C CYS A 213 -12.39 14.68 12.54
N ARG A 214 -13.07 14.82 13.67
CA ARG A 214 -12.43 15.18 14.95
C ARG A 214 -12.37 13.94 15.82
N ILE A 215 -11.21 13.62 16.37
CA ILE A 215 -10.97 12.41 17.16
C ILE A 215 -10.54 12.86 18.55
N SER A 216 -11.26 12.38 19.58
CA SER A 216 -11.09 12.81 20.97
C SER A 216 -11.27 11.63 21.94
N ASN A 217 -10.94 11.88 23.22
CA ASN A 217 -11.09 10.94 24.33
C ASN A 217 -10.34 9.62 24.13
N PHE A 218 -9.13 9.62 23.58
CA PHE A 218 -8.31 8.41 23.43
C PHE A 218 -7.20 8.29 24.49
N ASN A 219 -7.38 8.93 25.65
CA ASN A 219 -6.40 8.95 26.73
C ASN A 219 -6.96 8.31 28.00
N SER A 220 -6.75 7.00 28.17
CA SER A 220 -7.27 6.23 29.30
C SER A 220 -6.59 6.53 30.63
N GLY A 221 -5.41 7.14 30.60
CA GLY A 221 -4.54 7.34 31.76
C GLY A 221 -3.70 6.13 32.18
N ALA A 222 -3.89 4.98 31.55
CA ALA A 222 -2.85 3.96 31.49
C ALA A 222 -1.91 4.36 30.32
N GLY A 223 -0.65 4.67 30.62
CA GLY A 223 0.32 5.14 29.61
C GLY A 223 0.32 4.25 28.36
N GLY A 224 0.44 4.88 27.18
CA GLY A 224 0.32 4.20 25.88
C GLY A 224 -1.11 4.09 25.34
N SER A 225 -2.03 4.93 25.82
CA SER A 225 -3.37 5.04 25.23
C SER A 225 -3.29 5.77 23.90
N ASN A 226 -3.95 5.24 22.88
CA ASN A 226 -3.83 5.73 21.53
C ASN A 226 -5.19 5.86 20.83
N ALA A 227 -5.33 6.77 19.88
CA ALA A 227 -6.56 6.84 19.07
C ALA A 227 -6.67 5.65 18.12
N ILE A 228 -5.56 5.28 17.48
CA ILE A 228 -5.49 4.26 16.45
C ILE A 228 -4.34 3.31 16.75
N PHE A 229 -4.65 2.02 16.87
CA PHE A 229 -3.70 0.93 16.90
C PHE A 229 -3.67 0.23 15.54
N GLY A 230 -2.50 -0.22 15.07
CA GLY A 230 -2.42 -0.96 13.81
C GLY A 230 -1.18 -1.83 13.64
N VAL A 231 -1.38 -3.00 13.02
CA VAL A 231 -0.33 -3.91 12.56
C VAL A 231 -0.64 -4.32 11.11
N GLY A 232 0.14 -3.87 10.13
CA GLY A 232 -0.21 -4.16 8.73
C GLY A 232 -1.36 -3.30 8.19
N ALA A 233 -1.66 -2.17 8.83
CA ALA A 233 -2.76 -1.29 8.45
C ALA A 233 -2.38 -0.34 7.30
N VAL A 234 -3.38 0.05 6.51
CA VAL A 234 -3.29 1.12 5.51
C VAL A 234 -4.22 2.26 5.93
N LEU A 235 -3.63 3.40 6.25
CA LEU A 235 -4.33 4.53 6.84
C LEU A 235 -4.19 5.76 5.94
N LEU A 236 -5.33 6.31 5.53
CA LEU A 236 -5.42 7.61 4.86
C LEU A 236 -6.22 8.56 5.73
N LEU A 237 -5.61 9.66 6.14
CA LEU A 237 -6.26 10.69 6.95
C LEU A 237 -6.17 12.04 6.27
N GLU A 238 -7.32 12.68 6.09
CA GLU A 238 -7.43 13.97 5.43
C GLU A 238 -8.28 14.95 6.23
N ASP A 239 -7.75 16.16 6.47
CA ASP A 239 -8.50 17.23 7.14
C ASP A 239 -9.00 16.82 8.54
N CYS A 240 -8.25 15.97 9.25
CA CYS A 240 -8.63 15.45 10.57
C CYS A 240 -8.03 16.28 11.70
N GLU A 241 -8.69 16.27 12.87
CA GLU A 241 -8.18 16.85 14.11
C GLU A 241 -8.10 15.77 15.19
N PHE A 242 -6.97 15.71 15.91
CA PHE A 242 -6.74 14.80 17.03
C PHE A 242 -6.52 15.60 18.31
N GLU A 243 -7.26 15.29 19.37
CA GLU A 243 -7.19 16.00 20.66
C GLU A 243 -6.76 15.06 21.79
N GLY A 244 -5.48 15.09 22.16
CA GLY A 244 -4.87 14.14 23.11
C GLY A 244 -5.25 14.34 24.58
N MET A 245 -5.72 15.52 24.98
CA MET A 245 -6.01 15.86 26.39
C MET A 245 -7.48 15.73 26.80
N THR A 246 -8.34 15.16 25.96
CA THR A 246 -9.79 15.12 26.23
C THR A 246 -10.23 13.89 27.06
N GLY A 247 -9.38 12.87 27.19
CA GLY A 247 -9.66 11.64 27.96
C GLY A 247 -9.46 11.74 29.48
N ARG A 248 -9.63 10.61 30.17
CA ARG A 248 -9.56 10.46 31.63
C ARG A 248 -8.32 11.09 32.26
N ALA A 249 -7.13 10.87 31.69
CA ALA A 249 -5.88 11.41 32.23
C ALA A 249 -5.70 12.91 31.98
N GLY A 250 -6.29 13.44 30.91
CA GLY A 250 -6.25 14.87 30.59
C GLY A 250 -6.89 15.74 31.68
N ARG A 251 -7.85 15.19 32.45
CA ARG A 251 -8.46 15.90 33.60
C ARG A 251 -7.49 16.19 34.74
N ASN A 252 -6.41 15.40 34.85
CA ASN A 252 -5.38 15.60 35.86
C ASN A 252 -4.21 16.46 35.33
N GLY A 253 -4.24 16.83 34.05
CA GLY A 253 -3.30 17.78 33.45
C GLY A 253 -1.91 17.23 33.11
N ASP A 254 -1.65 15.95 33.34
CA ASP A 254 -0.26 15.48 33.36
C ASP A 254 0.21 14.88 32.02
N ASN A 255 -0.64 14.21 31.22
CA ASN A 255 -0.23 13.58 29.96
C ASN A 255 -1.33 13.61 28.89
N GLY A 256 -0.95 13.80 27.61
CA GLY A 256 -1.82 13.61 26.45
C GLY A 256 -1.87 12.13 26.01
N GLY A 257 -2.80 11.77 25.12
CA GLY A 257 -2.80 10.47 24.46
C GLY A 257 -1.93 10.46 23.19
N ASP A 258 -1.61 9.26 22.70
CA ASP A 258 -0.89 9.05 21.46
C ASP A 258 -1.89 9.05 20.28
N ALA A 259 -1.59 9.70 19.16
CA ALA A 259 -2.51 9.62 18.01
C ALA A 259 -2.46 8.22 17.36
N PHE A 260 -1.26 7.63 17.28
CA PHE A 260 -1.02 6.37 16.58
C PHE A 260 -0.02 5.46 17.33
N ASP A 261 -0.41 4.23 17.68
CA ASP A 261 0.50 3.12 18.02
C ASP A 261 0.52 2.13 16.86
N LEU A 262 1.42 2.36 15.91
CA LEU A 262 1.56 1.56 14.70
C LEU A 262 2.81 0.69 14.81
N ARG A 263 2.59 -0.63 14.74
CA ARG A 263 3.64 -1.63 14.91
C ARG A 263 3.84 -2.42 13.63
N GLU A 264 5.08 -2.87 13.41
CA GLU A 264 5.47 -3.53 12.16
C GLU A 264 5.26 -2.65 10.91
N GLU A 265 5.07 -3.28 9.76
CA GLU A 265 4.92 -2.63 8.46
C GLU A 265 3.51 -2.07 8.28
N ASN A 266 3.32 -0.77 8.47
CA ASN A 266 2.07 -0.06 8.16
C ASN A 266 2.29 0.87 6.97
N LEU A 267 1.19 1.37 6.40
CA LEU A 267 1.19 2.47 5.45
C LEU A 267 0.37 3.61 6.04
N LEU A 268 0.98 4.78 6.18
CA LEU A 268 0.35 5.96 6.76
C LEU A 268 0.50 7.17 5.84
N TYR A 269 -0.62 7.77 5.47
CA TYR A 269 -0.67 9.05 4.75
C TYR A 269 -1.50 10.05 5.55
N LEU A 270 -0.84 11.07 6.09
CA LEU A 270 -1.45 12.17 6.84
C LEU A 270 -1.49 13.42 5.97
N ARG A 271 -2.65 14.02 5.80
CA ARG A 271 -2.83 15.21 4.96
C ARG A 271 -3.72 16.24 5.64
N ARG A 272 -3.18 17.44 5.87
CA ARG A 272 -3.88 18.56 6.54
C ARG A 272 -4.48 18.14 7.88
N CYS A 273 -3.79 17.26 8.60
CA CYS A 273 -4.18 16.83 9.94
C CYS A 273 -3.66 17.82 10.99
N ASN A 274 -4.46 18.09 12.01
CA ASN A 274 -4.09 18.91 13.15
C ASN A 274 -3.99 18.05 14.41
N PHE A 275 -2.87 18.14 15.11
CA PHE A 275 -2.61 17.42 16.35
C PHE A 275 -2.58 18.45 17.49
N VAL A 276 -3.49 18.31 18.45
CA VAL A 276 -3.66 19.24 19.55
C VAL A 276 -3.48 18.47 20.85
N ASP A 277 -2.54 18.91 21.68
CA ASP A 277 -2.26 18.33 22.99
C ASP A 277 -1.97 16.81 22.95
N CYS A 278 -1.43 16.31 21.82
CA CYS A 278 -0.97 14.92 21.71
C CYS A 278 0.35 14.74 22.46
N GLU A 279 0.48 13.63 23.20
CA GLU A 279 1.77 13.27 23.81
C GLU A 279 2.74 12.76 22.73
N GLU A 280 2.28 11.87 21.85
CA GLU A 280 3.01 11.44 20.67
C GLU A 280 2.06 11.42 19.46
N ILE A 281 2.56 11.81 18.28
CA ILE A 281 1.78 11.64 17.05
C ILE A 281 1.91 10.19 16.61
N ALA A 282 3.12 9.75 16.22
CA ALA A 282 3.36 8.39 15.74
C ALA A 282 4.80 7.92 15.94
N ARG A 283 4.99 6.61 16.06
CA ARG A 283 6.29 5.92 15.92
C ARG A 283 6.39 5.24 14.56
N VAL A 284 7.22 5.78 13.69
CA VAL A 284 7.29 5.36 12.28
C VAL A 284 8.51 4.48 12.07
N GLY A 285 8.29 3.17 11.98
CA GLY A 285 9.28 2.16 11.53
C GLY A 285 9.06 1.70 10.08
N PHE A 286 8.23 2.42 9.33
CA PHE A 286 7.73 2.04 8.00
C PHE A 286 7.63 3.27 7.09
N PRO A 287 7.34 3.13 5.78
CA PRO A 287 7.14 4.27 4.89
C PRO A 287 5.86 5.06 5.25
N ALA A 288 6.00 6.34 5.55
CA ALA A 288 4.89 7.25 5.88
C ALA A 288 5.01 8.60 5.17
N ALA A 289 3.88 9.23 4.83
CA ALA A 289 3.82 10.56 4.24
C ALA A 289 3.05 11.53 5.14
N VAL A 290 3.59 12.73 5.33
CA VAL A 290 3.01 13.80 6.14
C VAL A 290 2.97 15.08 5.33
N GLU A 291 1.75 15.54 5.05
CA GLU A 291 1.51 16.65 4.15
C GLU A 291 0.70 17.74 4.84
N LYS A 292 1.25 18.96 4.97
CA LYS A 292 0.56 20.14 5.49
C LYS A 292 -0.11 19.91 6.85
N CYS A 293 0.45 19.02 7.65
CA CYS A 293 -0.06 18.73 8.99
C CYS A 293 0.47 19.77 9.97
N SER A 294 -0.24 20.02 11.06
CA SER A 294 0.19 20.95 12.10
C SER A 294 0.09 20.33 13.48
N GLU A 295 0.93 20.81 14.39
CA GLU A 295 0.95 20.43 15.79
C GLU A 295 0.78 21.67 16.67
N LYS A 296 -0.06 21.58 17.70
CA LYS A 296 -0.31 22.64 18.68
C LYS A 296 -0.23 22.07 20.08
N ASN A 297 0.46 22.80 20.96
CA ASN A 297 0.56 22.49 22.39
C ASN A 297 1.05 21.05 22.67
N GLY A 298 1.93 20.52 21.84
CA GLY A 298 2.54 19.22 22.10
C GLY A 298 3.16 19.20 23.50
N THR A 299 2.97 18.10 24.24
CA THR A 299 3.56 17.98 25.58
C THR A 299 5.09 18.04 25.45
N GLN A 300 5.76 18.75 26.36
CA GLN A 300 7.21 19.05 26.23
C GLN A 300 8.10 17.79 26.17
N TRP A 301 7.61 16.66 26.64
CA TRP A 301 8.40 15.45 26.80
C TRP A 301 8.41 14.54 25.59
N ASN A 302 7.29 14.39 24.85
CA ASN A 302 7.17 13.40 23.77
C ASN A 302 6.59 13.84 22.43
N SER A 303 6.20 15.11 22.30
CA SER A 303 5.46 15.60 21.13
C SER A 303 6.17 15.46 19.78
N GLY A 304 5.38 15.16 18.74
CA GLY A 304 5.82 14.98 17.37
C GLY A 304 5.79 13.54 16.85
N ILE A 305 6.45 13.33 15.72
CA ILE A 305 6.63 12.02 15.07
C ILE A 305 8.03 11.49 15.36
N SER A 306 8.10 10.36 16.05
CA SER A 306 9.33 9.60 16.27
C SER A 306 9.57 8.69 15.07
N VAL A 307 10.74 8.74 14.44
CA VAL A 307 11.07 7.86 13.31
C VAL A 307 12.18 6.91 13.73
N HIS A 308 11.94 5.62 13.57
CA HIS A 308 12.93 4.58 13.85
C HIS A 308 14.02 4.54 12.76
N PRO A 309 15.21 3.98 13.02
CA PRO A 309 16.33 3.93 12.06
C PRO A 309 15.97 3.34 10.69
N GLU A 310 15.07 2.36 10.67
CA GLU A 310 14.53 1.70 9.49
C GLU A 310 13.38 2.48 8.82
N GLY A 311 12.74 3.39 9.56
CA GLY A 311 11.63 4.21 9.09
C GLY A 311 12.04 5.17 7.97
N ARG A 312 11.07 5.50 7.12
CA ARG A 312 11.22 6.52 6.07
C ARG A 312 10.00 7.41 6.10
N ILE A 313 10.23 8.69 6.40
CA ILE A 313 9.18 9.69 6.42
C ILE A 313 9.36 10.66 5.26
N PHE A 314 8.28 10.90 4.55
CA PHE A 314 8.21 11.89 3.49
C PHE A 314 7.37 13.07 3.96
N VAL A 315 7.90 14.28 3.83
CA VAL A 315 7.26 15.48 4.38
C VAL A 315 7.05 16.55 3.34
N ARG A 316 5.91 17.22 3.41
CA ARG A 316 5.61 18.42 2.62
C ARG A 316 4.96 19.45 3.52
N ASP A 317 5.59 20.61 3.64
CA ASP A 317 5.17 21.70 4.55
C ASP A 317 4.79 21.19 5.96
N PRO A 318 5.65 20.42 6.65
CA PRO A 318 5.30 19.88 7.96
C PRO A 318 5.30 20.99 9.00
N GLY A 319 4.15 21.26 9.59
CA GLY A 319 4.00 22.01 10.85
C GLY A 319 4.01 21.10 12.08
N VAL A 320 4.48 19.86 11.94
CA VAL A 320 4.65 18.88 13.03
C VAL A 320 6.12 18.68 13.34
N THR A 321 6.44 18.41 14.60
CA THR A 321 7.82 18.16 15.04
C THR A 321 8.26 16.74 14.61
N LEU A 322 9.48 16.61 14.06
CA LEU A 322 10.12 15.32 13.82
C LEU A 322 11.19 15.05 14.88
N ARG A 323 11.09 13.94 15.60
CA ARG A 323 11.98 13.60 16.72
C ARG A 323 13.09 12.65 16.28
N ASN A 324 14.23 12.72 16.96
CA ASN A 324 15.45 11.93 16.73
C ASN A 324 16.25 12.28 15.46
N ASN A 325 16.05 13.48 14.90
CA ASN A 325 16.70 13.97 13.66
C ASN A 325 16.77 12.90 12.54
N PRO A 326 15.65 12.26 12.19
CA PRO A 326 15.66 11.24 11.17
C PRO A 326 15.84 11.90 9.80
N PRO A 327 16.41 11.19 8.82
CA PRO A 327 16.43 11.66 7.44
C PRO A 327 14.98 11.67 6.91
N ALA A 328 14.34 12.84 6.99
CA ALA A 328 13.08 13.10 6.32
C ALA A 328 13.35 13.48 4.87
N THR A 329 12.58 12.91 3.94
CA THR A 329 12.67 13.27 2.53
C THR A 329 11.56 14.26 2.22
N ALA A 330 11.93 15.49 1.87
CA ALA A 330 10.95 16.47 1.41
C ALA A 330 10.37 16.05 0.05
N PHE A 331 9.09 16.30 -0.17
CA PHE A 331 8.48 16.17 -1.50
C PHE A 331 7.66 17.43 -1.82
N GLU A 332 7.70 17.87 -3.08
CA GLU A 332 7.04 19.12 -3.47
C GLU A 332 5.61 18.90 -3.96
N ARG A 333 5.35 17.75 -4.60
CA ARG A 333 4.06 17.45 -5.22
C ARG A 333 3.50 16.10 -4.78
N ALA A 334 2.25 16.10 -4.35
CA ALA A 334 1.48 14.89 -4.16
C ALA A 334 1.02 14.33 -5.52
N THR A 335 0.74 13.03 -5.57
CA THR A 335 0.40 12.36 -6.83
C THR A 335 -0.94 12.78 -7.43
N ASP A 336 -1.75 13.54 -6.70
CA ASP A 336 -3.00 14.15 -7.16
C ASP A 336 -2.92 15.67 -7.38
N ASP A 337 -1.77 16.30 -7.15
CA ASP A 337 -1.63 17.73 -7.42
C ASP A 337 -1.77 18.02 -8.93
N PRO A 338 -2.32 19.20 -9.31
CA PRO A 338 -2.49 19.55 -10.72
C PRO A 338 -1.22 19.44 -11.57
N GLU A 339 -0.06 19.86 -11.06
CA GLU A 339 1.21 19.76 -11.80
C GLU A 339 1.69 18.31 -11.96
N PHE A 340 1.55 17.48 -10.92
CA PHE A 340 1.87 16.06 -11.03
C PHE A 340 0.96 15.36 -12.04
N VAL A 341 -0.34 15.65 -12.02
CA VAL A 341 -1.31 15.12 -12.99
C VAL A 341 -0.98 15.57 -14.41
N ARG A 342 -0.58 16.85 -14.60
CA ARG A 342 -0.11 17.36 -15.90
C ARG A 342 1.15 16.63 -16.36
N TYR A 343 2.11 16.42 -15.47
CA TYR A 343 3.31 15.64 -15.78
C TYR A 343 2.96 14.19 -16.16
N ALA A 344 2.13 13.52 -15.36
CA ALA A 344 1.67 12.16 -15.62
C ALA A 344 0.91 12.04 -16.95
N SER A 345 0.15 13.07 -17.34
CA SER A 345 -0.52 13.11 -18.64
C SER A 345 0.41 13.36 -19.84
N GLY A 346 1.63 13.86 -19.59
CA GLY A 346 2.59 14.28 -20.63
C GLY A 346 2.42 15.73 -21.10
N GLU A 347 1.60 16.53 -20.43
CA GLU A 347 1.39 17.96 -20.76
C GLU A 347 2.59 18.84 -20.38
N ILE A 348 3.40 18.41 -19.41
CA ILE A 348 4.65 19.06 -19.03
C ILE A 348 5.76 17.99 -18.98
N GLN A 349 6.99 18.40 -19.26
CA GLN A 349 8.16 17.51 -19.31
C GLN A 349 9.01 17.57 -18.04
N GLU A 350 8.85 18.63 -17.24
CA GLU A 350 9.66 18.86 -16.05
C GLU A 350 8.78 18.92 -14.80
N ILE A 351 9.26 18.25 -13.76
CA ILE A 351 8.79 18.25 -12.38
C ILE A 351 10.00 17.97 -11.50
N ASP A 352 9.88 18.21 -10.20
CA ASP A 352 10.94 17.93 -9.23
C ASP A 352 11.37 16.44 -9.27
N GLU A 353 12.60 16.17 -8.84
CA GLU A 353 13.21 14.85 -8.99
C GLU A 353 12.45 13.75 -8.23
N VAL A 354 11.97 14.05 -7.02
CA VAL A 354 11.18 13.13 -6.19
C VAL A 354 9.90 12.75 -6.91
N SER A 355 9.11 13.72 -7.35
CA SER A 355 7.88 13.49 -8.10
C SER A 355 8.11 12.73 -9.40
N ARG A 356 9.22 13.02 -10.10
CA ARG A 356 9.61 12.29 -11.31
C ARG A 356 9.89 10.82 -11.04
N ARG A 357 10.64 10.51 -9.97
CA ARG A 357 10.92 9.13 -9.54
C ARG A 357 9.63 8.40 -9.16
N VAL A 358 8.75 9.05 -8.38
CA VAL A 358 7.44 8.49 -7.99
C VAL A 358 6.59 8.20 -9.23
N ALA A 359 6.46 9.15 -10.16
CA ALA A 359 5.69 8.97 -11.38
C ALA A 359 6.24 7.85 -12.28
N ALA A 360 7.57 7.74 -12.38
CA ALA A 360 8.22 6.66 -13.11
C ALA A 360 7.99 5.30 -12.44
N ALA A 361 8.16 5.22 -11.13
CA ALA A 361 7.98 4.02 -10.33
C ALA A 361 6.54 3.50 -10.38
N MET A 362 5.57 4.42 -10.32
CA MET A 362 4.14 4.08 -10.46
C MET A 362 3.71 3.80 -11.90
N GLU A 363 4.56 4.07 -12.89
CA GLU A 363 4.20 4.15 -14.30
C GLU A 363 2.97 5.06 -14.54
N ALA A 364 2.87 6.18 -13.81
CA ALA A 364 1.66 7.00 -13.67
C ALA A 364 0.99 7.31 -15.02
N ARG A 365 1.79 7.58 -16.06
CA ARG A 365 1.32 7.86 -17.43
C ARG A 365 0.41 6.77 -18.03
N ARG A 366 0.63 5.51 -17.68
CA ARG A 366 -0.11 4.34 -18.21
C ARG A 366 -0.80 3.50 -17.14
N ASN A 367 -0.63 3.85 -15.87
CA ASN A 367 -1.20 3.13 -14.76
C ASN A 367 -2.71 3.40 -14.69
N LEU A 368 -3.50 2.48 -15.25
CA LEU A 368 -4.95 2.61 -15.26
C LEU A 368 -5.55 2.72 -13.84
N PRO A 369 -5.14 1.92 -12.83
CA PRO A 369 -5.56 2.13 -11.44
C PRO A 369 -5.32 3.56 -10.89
N TYR A 370 -4.20 4.20 -11.23
CA TYR A 370 -3.93 5.59 -10.86
C TYR A 370 -4.96 6.54 -11.48
N TRP A 371 -5.20 6.45 -12.78
CA TRP A 371 -6.18 7.32 -13.45
C TRP A 371 -7.62 7.06 -13.01
N ILE A 372 -7.99 5.80 -12.76
CA ILE A 372 -9.31 5.45 -12.20
C ILE A 372 -9.47 6.05 -10.79
N GLY A 373 -8.42 6.02 -9.97
CA GLY A 373 -8.44 6.63 -8.64
C GLY A 373 -8.67 8.15 -8.71
N LEU A 374 -8.04 8.84 -9.66
CA LEU A 374 -8.23 10.27 -9.89
C LEU A 374 -9.66 10.66 -10.33
N LEU A 375 -10.48 9.72 -10.83
CA LEU A 375 -11.90 10.00 -11.09
C LEU A 375 -12.68 10.35 -9.81
N ARG A 376 -12.13 10.02 -8.63
CA ARG A 376 -12.71 10.33 -7.32
C ARG A 376 -12.20 11.65 -6.74
N HIS A 377 -11.29 12.33 -7.44
CA HIS A 377 -10.66 13.55 -6.95
C HIS A 377 -11.69 14.69 -6.76
N PRO A 378 -11.58 15.55 -5.71
CA PRO A 378 -12.53 16.64 -5.47
C PRO A 378 -12.54 17.73 -6.56
N ASP A 379 -11.40 18.03 -7.17
CA ASP A 379 -11.31 18.98 -8.30
C ASP A 379 -11.85 18.37 -9.61
N ALA A 380 -12.85 19.03 -10.20
CA ALA A 380 -13.47 18.62 -11.47
C ALA A 380 -12.49 18.61 -12.65
N LYS A 381 -11.51 19.51 -12.70
CA LYS A 381 -10.53 19.57 -13.80
C LYS A 381 -9.62 18.35 -13.80
N ILE A 382 -9.24 17.87 -12.62
CA ILE A 382 -8.47 16.63 -12.48
C ILE A 382 -9.32 15.43 -12.90
N ARG A 383 -10.60 15.37 -12.49
CA ARG A 383 -11.51 14.31 -12.94
C ARG A 383 -11.69 14.27 -14.45
N GLU A 384 -11.84 15.43 -15.09
CA GLU A 384 -11.97 15.53 -16.55
C GLU A 384 -10.71 15.00 -17.26
N LYS A 385 -9.52 15.42 -16.82
CA LYS A 385 -8.24 14.90 -17.33
C LYS A 385 -8.13 13.40 -17.12
N ALA A 386 -8.50 12.91 -15.94
CA ALA A 386 -8.47 11.49 -15.62
C ALA A 386 -9.45 10.70 -16.51
N ALA A 387 -10.66 11.20 -16.75
CA ALA A 387 -11.64 10.57 -17.62
C ALA A 387 -11.15 10.48 -19.07
N ALA A 388 -10.61 11.59 -19.61
CA ALA A 388 -9.99 11.60 -20.94
C ALA A 388 -8.84 10.59 -21.04
N ARG A 389 -8.01 10.50 -20.00
CA ARG A 389 -6.89 9.56 -19.97
C ARG A 389 -7.34 8.11 -19.82
N VAL A 390 -8.33 7.82 -18.99
CA VAL A 390 -8.94 6.48 -18.89
C VAL A 390 -9.51 6.06 -20.24
N ALA A 391 -10.29 6.92 -20.90
CA ALA A 391 -10.85 6.63 -22.22
C ALA A 391 -9.74 6.36 -23.27
N ALA A 392 -8.65 7.12 -23.25
CA ALA A 392 -7.50 6.89 -24.12
C ALA A 392 -6.78 5.57 -23.82
N LEU A 393 -6.71 5.16 -22.55
CA LEU A 393 -6.05 3.91 -22.14
C LEU A 393 -6.92 2.67 -22.36
N THR A 394 -8.25 2.79 -22.29
CA THR A 394 -9.19 1.67 -22.48
C THR A 394 -9.63 1.52 -23.93
N GLY A 395 -9.63 2.60 -24.71
CA GLY A 395 -10.01 2.60 -26.12
C GLY A 395 -8.88 2.21 -27.09
N LYS A 396 -7.63 2.11 -26.61
CA LYS A 396 -6.50 1.65 -27.42
C LYS A 396 -6.33 0.15 -27.25
N GLU A 397 -6.41 -0.61 -28.35
CA GLU A 397 -5.81 -1.94 -28.39
C GLU A 397 -4.35 -1.80 -27.95
N ARG A 398 -3.92 -2.61 -26.97
CA ARG A 398 -2.52 -2.62 -26.57
C ARG A 398 -1.68 -2.86 -27.82
N PRO A 399 -0.68 -2.02 -28.13
CA PRO A 399 0.14 -2.23 -29.31
C PRO A 399 0.73 -3.64 -29.23
N LYS A 400 0.50 -4.41 -30.30
CA LYS A 400 1.04 -5.76 -30.40
C LYS A 400 2.55 -5.66 -30.18
N PRO A 401 3.14 -6.42 -29.23
CA PRO A 401 4.56 -6.36 -29.01
C PRO A 401 5.29 -6.72 -30.32
N PRO A 402 6.37 -6.02 -30.68
CA PRO A 402 7.15 -6.34 -31.85
C PRO A 402 7.67 -7.78 -31.72
N SER A 403 7.48 -8.55 -32.78
CA SER A 403 7.83 -9.97 -32.87
C SER A 403 9.16 -10.21 -33.58
N THR A 404 9.68 -9.20 -34.29
CA THR A 404 10.93 -9.31 -35.05
C THR A 404 11.91 -8.18 -34.73
N PRO A 405 13.23 -8.40 -34.91
CA PRO A 405 14.24 -7.34 -34.77
C PRO A 405 13.98 -6.12 -35.68
N ALA A 406 13.47 -6.32 -36.89
CA ALA A 406 13.16 -5.24 -37.82
C ALA A 406 11.99 -4.35 -37.34
N GLU A 407 10.98 -4.95 -36.70
CA GLU A 407 9.92 -4.21 -36.04
C GLU A 407 10.47 -3.39 -34.87
N ILE A 408 11.37 -3.95 -34.06
CA ILE A 408 12.04 -3.22 -32.96
C ILE A 408 12.83 -2.01 -33.50
N ASP A 409 13.62 -2.19 -34.56
CA ASP A 409 14.37 -1.11 -35.20
C ASP A 409 13.45 -0.01 -35.73
N THR A 410 12.31 -0.39 -36.33
CA THR A 410 11.28 0.54 -36.79
C THR A 410 10.68 1.34 -35.63
N LEU A 411 10.38 0.70 -34.51
CA LEU A 411 9.85 1.39 -33.31
C LEU A 411 10.89 2.33 -32.71
N ILE A 412 12.17 1.95 -32.66
CA ILE A 412 13.25 2.81 -32.19
C ILE A 412 13.39 4.05 -33.08
N ALA A 413 13.29 3.90 -34.40
CA ALA A 413 13.30 5.04 -35.32
C ALA A 413 12.12 6.00 -35.08
N ARG A 414 10.95 5.47 -34.70
CA ARG A 414 9.74 6.25 -34.38
C ARG A 414 9.79 6.96 -33.02
N LEU A 415 10.80 6.70 -32.18
CA LEU A 415 11.00 7.48 -30.94
C LEU A 415 11.30 8.96 -31.21
N ASP A 416 11.72 9.30 -32.43
CA ASP A 416 11.98 10.65 -32.93
C ASP A 416 10.94 11.12 -33.96
N ALA A 417 9.76 10.46 -34.02
CA ALA A 417 8.68 10.89 -34.90
C ALA A 417 8.22 12.30 -34.50
N ASP A 418 7.74 13.12 -35.44
CA ASP A 418 7.30 14.50 -35.15
C ASP A 418 6.03 14.54 -34.28
N ASP A 419 5.14 13.56 -34.44
CA ASP A 419 3.90 13.46 -33.68
C ASP A 419 4.08 12.69 -32.35
N ALA A 420 3.50 13.25 -31.28
CA ALA A 420 3.61 12.67 -29.94
C ALA A 420 2.98 11.28 -29.85
N GLU A 421 1.90 11.03 -30.59
CA GLU A 421 1.19 9.76 -30.57
C GLU A 421 2.04 8.61 -31.13
N SER A 422 2.75 8.81 -32.24
CA SER A 422 3.66 7.80 -32.80
C SER A 422 4.81 7.51 -31.87
N ARG A 423 5.39 8.53 -31.23
CA ARG A 423 6.46 8.34 -30.22
C ARG A 423 5.96 7.51 -29.05
N ASP A 424 4.79 7.84 -28.52
CA ASP A 424 4.18 7.14 -27.39
C ASP A 424 3.81 5.70 -27.74
N ASN A 425 3.20 5.47 -28.90
CA ASN A 425 2.85 4.14 -29.39
C ASN A 425 4.12 3.28 -29.59
N ALA A 426 5.22 3.88 -30.06
CA ALA A 426 6.49 3.19 -30.22
C ALA A 426 7.12 2.83 -28.87
N GLU A 427 7.13 3.77 -27.93
CA GLU A 427 7.57 3.56 -26.55
C GLU A 427 6.77 2.45 -25.86
N ASP A 428 5.44 2.45 -26.01
CA ASP A 428 4.56 1.43 -25.44
C ASP A 428 4.79 0.06 -26.06
N ALA A 429 4.96 -0.02 -27.39
CA ALA A 429 5.27 -1.27 -28.07
C ALA A 429 6.63 -1.85 -27.63
N LEU A 430 7.65 -1.01 -27.45
CA LEU A 430 8.97 -1.41 -26.94
C LEU A 430 8.88 -1.88 -25.48
N LEU A 431 8.13 -1.19 -24.63
CA LEU A 431 7.91 -1.60 -23.25
C LEU A 431 7.07 -2.88 -23.13
N ALA A 432 6.15 -3.12 -24.07
CA ALA A 432 5.40 -4.37 -24.17
C ALA A 432 6.28 -5.53 -24.65
N ALA A 433 7.24 -5.26 -25.56
CA ALA A 433 8.23 -6.25 -25.96
C ALA A 433 9.01 -6.77 -24.74
N GLY A 434 9.47 -5.85 -23.88
CA GLY A 434 10.27 -6.19 -22.71
C GLY A 434 11.73 -6.49 -23.08
N GLU A 435 12.29 -7.56 -22.52
CA GLU A 435 13.71 -7.93 -22.74
C GLU A 435 14.17 -8.10 -24.21
N PRO A 436 13.36 -8.62 -25.15
CA PRO A 436 13.76 -8.76 -26.55
C PRO A 436 14.27 -7.47 -27.21
N CYS A 437 13.85 -6.29 -26.74
CA CYS A 437 14.32 -5.01 -27.30
C CYS A 437 15.50 -4.38 -26.54
N ARG A 438 15.94 -4.95 -25.41
CA ARG A 438 16.95 -4.34 -24.53
C ARG A 438 18.28 -4.07 -25.25
N ALA A 439 18.79 -5.03 -26.02
CA ALA A 439 20.06 -4.86 -26.73
C ALA A 439 20.03 -3.67 -27.70
N LYS A 440 18.94 -3.53 -28.46
CA LYS A 440 18.72 -2.44 -29.41
C LYS A 440 18.47 -1.10 -28.73
N LEU A 441 17.74 -1.08 -27.61
CA LEU A 441 17.58 0.12 -26.79
C LEU A 441 18.92 0.59 -26.22
N THR A 442 19.78 -0.32 -25.75
CA THR A 442 21.13 0.01 -25.26
C THR A 442 21.97 0.65 -26.37
N GLU A 443 21.90 0.12 -27.59
CA GLU A 443 22.53 0.75 -28.75
C GLU A 443 21.95 2.16 -29.02
N ALA A 444 20.62 2.29 -29.00
CA ALA A 444 19.91 3.55 -29.20
C ALA A 444 20.27 4.64 -28.17
N THR A 445 20.68 4.27 -26.94
CA THR A 445 21.20 5.24 -25.96
C THR A 445 22.46 5.97 -26.43
N ARG A 446 23.20 5.41 -27.39
CA ARG A 446 24.41 5.99 -27.99
C ARG A 446 24.14 6.69 -29.32
N SER A 447 22.88 6.80 -29.75
CA SER A 447 22.56 7.46 -31.01
C SER A 447 22.95 8.94 -30.96
N GLY A 448 23.32 9.50 -32.12
CA GLY A 448 23.56 10.95 -32.28
C GLY A 448 22.29 11.79 -32.22
N LYS A 449 21.11 11.16 -32.07
CA LYS A 449 19.81 11.83 -31.95
C LYS A 449 19.43 11.94 -30.47
N PRO A 450 19.39 13.17 -29.89
CA PRO A 450 19.12 13.35 -28.47
C PRO A 450 17.79 12.75 -28.00
N GLU A 451 16.72 12.90 -28.79
CA GLU A 451 15.38 12.38 -28.45
C GLU A 451 15.38 10.84 -28.35
N ILE A 452 15.96 10.15 -29.33
CA ILE A 452 16.09 8.68 -29.30
C ILE A 452 16.93 8.23 -28.11
N SER A 453 18.07 8.88 -27.88
CA SER A 453 18.95 8.54 -26.76
C SER A 453 18.25 8.72 -25.41
N GLY A 454 17.56 9.85 -25.21
CA GLY A 454 16.82 10.17 -23.99
C GLY A 454 15.68 9.20 -23.72
N ARG A 455 14.85 8.91 -24.73
CA ARG A 455 13.75 7.95 -24.60
C ARG A 455 14.24 6.52 -24.41
N ALA A 456 15.28 6.09 -25.11
CA ALA A 456 15.84 4.75 -24.93
C ALA A 456 16.35 4.53 -23.50
N LYS A 457 17.02 5.54 -22.90
CA LYS A 457 17.42 5.51 -21.48
C LYS A 457 16.21 5.41 -20.55
N SER A 458 15.17 6.21 -20.80
CA SER A 458 13.92 6.16 -20.03
C SER A 458 13.23 4.78 -20.12
N ILE A 459 13.15 4.19 -21.32
CA ILE A 459 12.57 2.86 -21.53
C ILE A 459 13.37 1.80 -20.79
N LEU A 460 14.70 1.81 -20.88
CA LEU A 460 15.56 0.85 -20.15
C LEU A 460 15.36 0.95 -18.65
N ALA A 461 15.36 2.16 -18.08
CA ALA A 461 15.10 2.37 -16.66
C ALA A 461 13.72 1.82 -16.24
N ARG A 462 12.69 2.00 -17.07
CA ARG A 462 11.34 1.44 -16.82
C ARG A 462 11.31 -0.09 -16.96
N LEU A 463 12.10 -0.68 -17.86
CA LEU A 463 12.23 -2.14 -17.98
C LEU A 463 12.92 -2.76 -16.78
N ASP A 464 13.94 -2.09 -16.24
CA ASP A 464 14.63 -2.49 -15.01
C ASP A 464 13.67 -2.44 -13.82
N LEU A 465 12.93 -1.33 -13.69
CA LEU A 465 11.95 -1.15 -12.62
C LEU A 465 10.78 -2.15 -12.72
N ARG A 466 10.32 -2.51 -13.94
CA ARG A 466 9.35 -3.58 -14.15
C ARG A 466 9.87 -4.96 -13.78
N LYS A 467 11.15 -5.24 -14.03
CA LYS A 467 11.78 -6.51 -13.65
C LYS A 467 11.76 -6.68 -12.13
N GLU A 468 11.94 -5.58 -11.40
CA GLU A 468 11.87 -5.52 -9.94
C GLU A 468 10.42 -5.64 -9.43
N MET A 469 9.48 -4.86 -9.98
CA MET A 469 8.08 -4.85 -9.53
C MET A 469 7.25 -6.07 -9.98
N GLY A 470 7.59 -6.69 -11.11
CA GLY A 470 6.82 -7.82 -11.66
C GLY A 470 6.86 -9.05 -10.76
N ALA A 471 7.99 -9.29 -10.10
CA ALA A 471 8.10 -10.36 -9.09
C ALA A 471 7.24 -10.04 -7.86
N GLU A 472 7.23 -8.80 -7.40
CA GLU A 472 6.51 -8.37 -6.19
C GLU A 472 4.98 -8.40 -6.37
N LEU A 473 4.49 -7.92 -7.52
CA LEU A 473 3.07 -7.90 -7.84
C LEU A 473 2.49 -9.32 -8.04
N GLU A 474 3.26 -10.20 -8.66
CA GLU A 474 2.87 -11.60 -8.87
C GLU A 474 2.91 -12.39 -7.55
N CYS A 475 3.90 -12.12 -6.70
CA CYS A 475 3.93 -12.68 -5.34
C CYS A 475 2.71 -12.23 -4.52
N ALA A 476 2.31 -10.96 -4.60
CA ALA A 476 1.10 -10.47 -3.94
C ALA A 476 -0.18 -11.19 -4.42
N ARG A 477 -0.29 -11.53 -5.71
CA ARG A 477 -1.42 -12.31 -6.25
C ARG A 477 -1.40 -13.77 -5.76
N LEU A 478 -0.24 -14.42 -5.76
CA LEU A 478 -0.10 -15.81 -5.31
C LEU A 478 -0.38 -15.97 -3.81
N LEU A 479 -0.08 -14.94 -3.02
CA LEU A 479 -0.42 -14.88 -1.61
C LEU A 479 -1.90 -14.83 -1.31
N ASP A 480 -2.60 -13.92 -2.00
CA ASP A 480 -4.04 -13.79 -1.87
C ASP A 480 -4.74 -15.10 -2.24
N TRP A 481 -4.19 -15.86 -3.21
CA TRP A 481 -4.66 -17.20 -3.51
C TRP A 481 -4.34 -18.22 -2.39
N PHE A 482 -3.11 -18.26 -1.88
CA PHE A 482 -2.69 -19.21 -0.85
C PHE A 482 -3.47 -19.02 0.45
N GLU A 483 -3.60 -17.78 0.94
CA GLU A 483 -4.39 -17.51 2.16
C GLU A 483 -5.85 -17.95 2.00
N LYS A 484 -6.42 -17.82 0.81
CA LYS A 484 -7.78 -18.31 0.51
C LYS A 484 -7.91 -19.83 0.40
N THR A 485 -6.79 -20.56 0.25
CA THR A 485 -6.80 -22.01 0.00
C THR A 485 -6.01 -22.83 1.02
N ARG A 486 -5.33 -22.17 1.97
CA ARG A 486 -4.41 -22.76 2.95
C ARG A 486 -5.01 -23.93 3.73
N ASP A 487 -6.27 -23.81 4.12
CA ASP A 487 -6.97 -24.79 4.96
C ASP A 487 -7.03 -26.17 4.28
N ARG A 488 -6.99 -26.16 2.94
CA ARG A 488 -7.09 -27.31 2.05
C ARG A 488 -5.73 -27.89 1.66
N LEU A 489 -4.60 -27.35 2.13
CA LEU A 489 -3.26 -27.80 1.74
C LEU A 489 -2.52 -28.49 2.89
N GLN A 490 -1.74 -29.54 2.61
CA GLN A 490 -0.79 -30.20 3.52
C GLN A 490 0.57 -30.37 2.87
N TRP A 491 1.66 -30.30 3.65
CA TRP A 491 3.01 -30.54 3.16
C TRP A 491 3.28 -32.05 3.05
N ASP A 492 3.70 -32.53 1.88
CA ASP A 492 4.16 -33.90 1.64
C ASP A 492 5.69 -33.92 1.60
N GLU A 493 6.29 -34.48 2.65
CA GLU A 493 7.73 -34.55 2.85
C GLU A 493 8.43 -35.41 1.79
N ALA A 494 7.78 -36.48 1.32
CA ALA A 494 8.35 -37.39 0.32
C ALA A 494 8.37 -36.75 -1.07
N ALA A 495 7.38 -35.91 -1.36
CA ALA A 495 7.27 -35.19 -2.62
C ALA A 495 7.93 -33.80 -2.60
N GLY A 496 8.35 -33.32 -1.42
CA GLY A 496 8.94 -31.99 -1.23
C GLY A 496 7.99 -30.86 -1.64
N ARG A 497 6.68 -31.01 -1.44
CA ARG A 497 5.67 -30.09 -1.98
C ARG A 497 4.35 -30.08 -1.20
N TYR A 498 3.59 -28.98 -1.28
CA TYR A 498 2.21 -28.93 -0.76
C TYR A 498 1.24 -29.68 -1.68
N VAL A 499 0.34 -30.47 -1.10
CA VAL A 499 -0.74 -31.20 -1.78
C VAL A 499 -2.08 -30.87 -1.15
N GLU A 500 -3.18 -31.00 -1.89
CA GLU A 500 -4.52 -30.82 -1.32
C GLU A 500 -4.78 -31.93 -0.28
N LYS A 501 -5.29 -31.55 0.91
CA LYS A 501 -5.74 -32.49 1.93
C LYS A 501 -6.85 -33.35 1.31
N ARG A 502 -6.65 -34.65 1.31
CA ARG A 502 -7.68 -35.61 0.89
C ARG A 502 -8.79 -35.72 1.91
#